data_AF-A0A0G3LYY4-F1
#
_entry.id   AF-A0A0G3LYY4-F1
#
_cell.length_a   1.000
_cell.length_b   1.000
_cell.length_c   1.000
_cell.angle_alpha   90.00
_cell.angle_beta   90.00
_cell.angle_gamma   90.00
#
_symmetry.space_group_name_H-M   'P 1'
#
loop_
_entity.id
_entity.type
_entity.pdbx_description
1 polymer ?
#
loop_
_entity_poly.entity_id
_entity_poly.type
_entity_poly.pdbx_seq_one_letter_code
_entity_poly.pdbx_strand_id
1 'polypeptide(L)'
;MNDNIINELYDIRNYLDQIESFLKKLKSRGITLDSFVQTREHLYEIYNDRLDLSIYQGHYFEGLGEVVKRMKNSVLNDIRLSYIDGDKRSCSIFSSEDYSTILGIIFYDN
;
A
#
# COMPACT_ATOMS: atom_id res chain seq x y z
N MET A 1 -7.09 -11.99 -12.77
CA MET A 1 -7.28 -12.34 -11.33
C MET A 1 -6.84 -11.19 -10.45
N ASN A 2 -5.61 -10.69 -10.66
CA ASN A 2 -5.08 -9.54 -9.93
C ASN A 2 -5.92 -8.27 -10.13
N ASP A 3 -6.44 -7.99 -11.33
CA ASP A 3 -7.30 -6.80 -11.53
C ASP A 3 -8.56 -6.81 -10.65
N ASN A 4 -9.18 -7.97 -10.43
CA ASN A 4 -10.34 -8.07 -9.54
C ASN A 4 -9.94 -7.74 -8.10
N ILE A 5 -8.78 -8.23 -7.64
CA ILE A 5 -8.23 -7.93 -6.31
C ILE A 5 -7.95 -6.42 -6.17
N ILE A 6 -7.35 -5.82 -7.21
CA ILE A 6 -7.02 -4.39 -7.23
C ILE A 6 -8.30 -3.54 -7.24
N ASN A 7 -9.32 -3.92 -8.00
CA ASN A 7 -10.61 -3.23 -8.02
C ASN A 7 -11.31 -3.30 -6.67
N GLU A 8 -11.35 -4.47 -6.03
CA GLU A 8 -11.90 -4.61 -4.68
C GLU A 8 -11.14 -3.74 -3.66
N LEU A 9 -9.80 -3.73 -3.73
CA LEU A 9 -8.97 -2.86 -2.90
C LEU A 9 -9.22 -1.37 -3.16
N TYR A 10 -9.45 -1.00 -4.41
CA TYR A 10 -9.77 0.36 -4.81
C TYR A 10 -11.11 0.80 -4.20
N ASP A 11 -12.13 -0.04 -4.23
CA ASP A 11 -13.45 0.27 -3.67
C ASP A 11 -13.40 0.50 -2.16
N ILE A 12 -12.56 -0.25 -1.45
CA ILE A 12 -12.43 -0.17 0.02
C ILE A 12 -11.27 0.71 0.51
N ARG A 13 -10.55 1.39 -0.37
CA ARG A 13 -9.26 2.09 -0.07
C ARG A 13 -9.28 3.06 1.11
N ASN A 14 -10.45 3.63 1.43
CA ASN A 14 -10.62 4.57 2.53
C ASN A 14 -10.97 3.90 3.87
N TYR A 15 -11.15 2.57 3.90
CA TYR A 15 -11.59 1.80 5.05
C TYR A 15 -10.53 0.77 5.45
N LEU A 16 -9.59 1.17 6.33
CA LEU A 16 -8.45 0.33 6.71
C LEU A 16 -8.84 -1.03 7.29
N ASP A 17 -9.87 -1.08 8.14
CA ASP A 17 -10.35 -2.33 8.75
C ASP A 17 -10.89 -3.31 7.70
N GLN A 18 -11.47 -2.78 6.60
CA GLN A 18 -11.91 -3.60 5.48
C GLN A 18 -10.72 -4.11 4.67
N ILE A 19 -9.69 -3.28 4.46
CA ILE A 19 -8.45 -3.69 3.80
C ILE A 19 -7.77 -4.81 4.59
N GLU A 20 -7.63 -4.65 5.91
CA GLU A 20 -7.11 -5.70 6.80
C GLU A 20 -7.88 -7.00 6.64
N SER A 21 -9.21 -6.93 6.77
CA SER A 21 -10.09 -8.10 6.66
C SER A 21 -9.94 -8.79 5.31
N PHE A 22 -9.82 -8.01 4.24
CA PHE A 22 -9.64 -8.49 2.89
C PHE A 22 -8.29 -9.19 2.70
N LEU A 23 -7.19 -8.59 3.16
CA LEU A 23 -5.85 -9.18 3.06
C LEU A 23 -5.73 -10.49 3.86
N LYS A 24 -6.32 -10.54 5.06
CA LYS A 24 -6.41 -11.77 5.86
C LYS A 24 -7.19 -12.86 5.12
N LYS A 25 -8.27 -12.50 4.43
CA LYS A 25 -9.06 -13.42 3.60
C LYS A 25 -8.26 -13.94 2.40
N LEU A 26 -7.50 -13.09 1.71
CA LEU A 26 -6.60 -13.53 0.63
C LEU A 26 -5.57 -14.55 1.15
N LYS A 27 -4.92 -14.24 2.27
CA LYS A 27 -3.95 -15.14 2.91
C LYS A 27 -4.59 -16.47 3.30
N SER A 28 -5.81 -16.47 3.85
CA SER A 28 -6.55 -17.70 4.19
C SER A 28 -6.91 -18.58 2.99
N ARG A 29 -7.02 -17.97 1.80
CA ARG A 29 -7.24 -18.65 0.52
C ARG A 29 -5.94 -19.13 -0.13
N GLY A 30 -4.79 -18.94 0.51
CA GLY A 30 -3.48 -19.32 -0.01
C GLY A 30 -2.93 -18.37 -1.07
N ILE A 31 -3.50 -17.17 -1.21
CA ILE A 31 -2.99 -16.15 -2.13
C ILE A 31 -1.84 -15.42 -1.44
N THR A 32 -0.65 -15.55 -2.01
CA THR A 32 0.56 -14.84 -1.57
C THR A 32 0.78 -13.62 -2.45
N LEU A 33 1.02 -12.46 -1.84
CA LEU A 33 1.39 -11.25 -2.53
C LEU A 33 2.91 -11.13 -2.56
N ASP A 34 3.45 -10.63 -3.68
CA ASP A 34 4.85 -10.24 -3.75
C ASP A 34 5.10 -9.16 -2.70
N SER A 35 6.03 -9.40 -1.79
CA SER A 35 6.27 -8.47 -0.69
C SER A 35 7.68 -8.57 -0.15
N PHE A 36 8.13 -7.47 0.45
CA PHE A 36 9.34 -7.43 1.25
C PHE A 36 9.11 -6.59 2.50
N VAL A 37 9.98 -6.78 3.49
CA VAL A 37 9.97 -6.01 4.74
C VAL A 37 11.16 -5.07 4.73
N GLN A 38 10.93 -3.84 5.17
CA GLN A 38 11.97 -2.82 5.28
C GLN A 38 11.64 -1.87 6.43
N THR A 39 12.65 -1.16 6.93
CA THR A 39 12.44 -0.20 8.01
C THR A 39 11.46 0.88 7.60
N ARG A 40 10.61 1.30 8.54
CA ARG A 40 9.65 2.38 8.34
C ARG A 40 10.33 3.66 7.88
N GLU A 41 11.49 3.98 8.46
CA GLU A 41 12.25 5.18 8.13
C GLU A 41 12.72 5.16 6.67
N HIS A 42 13.29 4.05 6.21
CA HIS A 42 13.76 3.93 4.83
C HIS A 42 12.61 4.03 3.81
N LEU A 43 11.48 3.38 4.08
CA LEU A 43 10.31 3.53 3.21
C LEU A 43 9.72 4.94 3.28
N TYR A 44 9.69 5.57 4.46
CA TYR A 44 9.24 6.95 4.60
C TYR A 44 10.09 7.90 3.75
N GLU A 45 11.41 7.81 3.79
CA GLU A 45 12.32 8.63 2.98
C GLU A 45 12.01 8.50 1.48
N ILE A 46 11.98 7.27 0.96
CA ILE A 46 11.71 7.00 -0.46
C ILE A 46 10.37 7.58 -0.90
N TYR A 47 9.31 7.34 -0.14
CA TYR A 47 7.97 7.76 -0.54
C TYR A 47 7.69 9.24 -0.24
N ASN A 48 8.40 9.85 0.72
CA ASN A 48 8.38 11.30 0.91
C ASN A 48 9.04 12.01 -0.27
N ASP A 49 10.21 11.54 -0.73
CA ASP A 49 10.86 12.09 -1.92
C ASP A 49 9.97 11.96 -3.16
N ARG A 50 9.28 10.81 -3.31
CA ARG A 50 8.28 10.62 -4.37
C ARG A 50 7.10 11.58 -4.24
N LEU A 51 6.64 11.87 -3.02
CA LEU A 51 5.57 12.84 -2.78
C LEU A 51 6.01 14.24 -3.19
N ASP A 52 7.21 14.66 -2.80
CA ASP A 52 7.77 15.96 -3.18
C ASP A 52 7.92 16.07 -4.71
N LEU A 53 8.40 15.00 -5.36
CA LEU A 53 8.49 14.93 -6.82
C LEU A 53 7.10 14.99 -7.49
N SER A 54 6.11 14.29 -6.94
CA SER A 54 4.74 14.28 -7.48
C SER A 54 4.11 15.67 -7.48
N ILE A 55 4.38 16.46 -6.43
CA ILE A 55 3.93 17.85 -6.32
C ILE A 55 4.62 18.72 -7.37
N TYR A 56 5.93 18.54 -7.54
CA TYR A 56 6.71 19.29 -8.51
C TYR A 56 6.29 19.02 -9.96
N GLN A 57 6.03 17.75 -10.30
CA GLN A 57 5.69 17.33 -11.66
C GLN A 57 4.20 17.40 -11.96
N GLY A 58 3.34 17.56 -10.95
CA GLY A 58 1.88 17.50 -11.10
C GLY A 58 1.33 16.09 -11.33
N HIS A 59 2.14 15.05 -11.12
CA HIS A 59 1.77 13.64 -11.30
C HIS A 59 1.44 12.99 -9.95
N TYR A 60 0.18 13.08 -9.53
CA TYR A 60 -0.26 12.58 -8.23
C TYR A 60 -0.66 11.10 -8.29
N PHE A 61 -0.09 10.30 -7.39
CA PHE A 61 -0.51 8.92 -7.17
C PHE A 61 -1.57 8.85 -6.08
N GLU A 62 -2.64 8.12 -6.35
CA GLU A 62 -3.74 7.99 -5.40
C GLU A 62 -3.28 7.24 -4.15
N GLY A 63 -3.49 7.83 -2.97
CA GLY A 63 -3.10 7.28 -1.68
C GLY A 63 -1.68 7.61 -1.20
N LEU A 64 -0.80 8.14 -2.06
CA LEU A 64 0.60 8.44 -1.69
C LEU A 64 0.71 9.37 -0.49
N GLY A 65 0.04 10.52 -0.51
CA GLY A 65 0.13 11.51 0.57
C GLY A 65 -0.34 10.96 1.92
N GLU A 66 -1.43 10.17 1.92
CA GLU A 66 -1.96 9.58 3.15
C GLU A 66 -1.03 8.47 3.69
N VAL A 67 -0.47 7.66 2.80
CA VAL A 67 0.52 6.63 3.15
C VAL A 67 1.77 7.27 3.76
N VAL A 68 2.33 8.32 3.16
CA VAL A 68 3.49 9.05 3.70
C VAL A 68 3.17 9.64 5.07
N LYS A 69 2.02 10.30 5.21
CA LYS A 69 1.57 10.87 6.49
C LYS A 69 1.42 9.79 7.57
N ARG A 70 0.87 8.62 7.24
CA ARG A 70 0.70 7.53 8.21
C ARG A 70 2.02 6.84 8.55
N MET A 71 2.92 6.64 7.58
CA MET A 71 4.28 6.15 7.84
C MET A 71 5.04 7.09 8.77
N LYS A 72 4.91 8.41 8.61
CA LYS A 72 5.55 9.39 9.49
C LYS A 72 5.11 9.25 10.96
N ASN A 73 3.83 8.98 11.17
CA ASN A 73 3.20 8.93 12.51
C ASN A 73 3.05 7.51 13.07
N SER A 74 3.49 6.49 12.33
CA SER A 74 3.36 5.09 12.75
C SER A 74 4.39 4.73 13.80
N VAL A 75 3.98 3.87 14.75
CA VAL A 75 4.84 3.28 15.77
C VAL A 75 5.59 2.03 15.28
N LEU A 76 5.33 1.59 14.05
CA LEU A 76 6.00 0.42 13.47
C LEU A 76 7.49 0.71 13.24
N ASN A 77 8.35 -0.25 13.57
CA ASN A 77 9.77 -0.17 13.20
C ASN A 77 9.98 -0.66 11.76
N ASP A 78 9.27 -1.72 11.39
CA ASP A 78 9.34 -2.36 10.08
C ASP A 78 7.97 -2.36 9.40
N ILE A 79 7.97 -2.22 8.09
CA ILE A 79 6.78 -2.22 7.24
C ILE A 79 6.96 -3.29 6.17
N ARG A 80 5.92 -4.11 6.02
CA ARG A 80 5.74 -4.96 4.85
C ARG A 80 5.17 -4.12 3.72
N LEU A 81 5.94 -3.99 2.64
CA LEU A 81 5.46 -3.48 1.35
C LEU A 81 5.02 -4.68 0.51
N SER A 82 3.73 -4.77 0.21
CA SER A 82 3.18 -5.76 -0.72
C SER A 82 2.81 -5.10 -2.04
N TYR A 83 2.97 -5.82 -3.14
CA TYR A 83 2.70 -5.32 -4.48
C TYR A 83 1.76 -6.27 -5.22
N ILE A 84 0.87 -5.69 -6.03
CA ILE A 84 -0.03 -6.43 -6.92
C ILE A 84 0.04 -5.76 -8.29
N ASP A 85 0.45 -6.52 -9.30
CA ASP A 85 0.49 -6.08 -10.69
C ASP A 85 -0.79 -6.50 -11.41
N GLY A 86 -1.48 -5.53 -12.01
CA GLY A 86 -2.66 -5.75 -12.86
C GLY A 86 -2.42 -5.25 -14.29
N ASP A 87 -3.35 -5.55 -15.19
CA ASP A 87 -3.20 -5.17 -16.61
C ASP A 87 -3.42 -3.67 -16.80
N LYS A 88 -4.34 -3.06 -16.04
CA LYS A 88 -4.71 -1.64 -16.16
C LYS A 88 -4.14 -0.75 -15.06
N ARG A 89 -3.87 -1.35 -13.91
CA ARG A 89 -3.50 -0.65 -12.68
C ARG A 89 -2.72 -1.62 -11.81
N SER A 90 -1.79 -1.07 -11.07
CA SER A 90 -1.04 -1.79 -10.03
C SER A 90 -1.19 -1.08 -8.70
N CYS A 91 -0.93 -1.79 -7.60
CA CYS A 91 -0.98 -1.16 -6.27
C CYS A 91 0.08 -1.68 -5.32
N SER A 92 0.53 -0.77 -4.44
CA SER A 92 1.41 -1.06 -3.31
C SER A 92 0.65 -0.92 -2.00
N ILE A 93 0.80 -1.88 -1.10
CA ILE A 93 0.11 -1.95 0.19
C ILE A 93 1.16 -1.88 1.30
N PHE A 94 0.95 -0.99 2.26
CA PHE A 94 1.87 -0.74 3.38
C PHE A 94 1.22 -1.22 4.66
N SER A 95 1.87 -2.14 5.36
CA SER A 95 1.29 -2.79 6.52
C SER A 95 2.33 -3.29 7.51
N SER A 96 1.90 -3.69 8.71
CA SER A 96 2.69 -4.57 9.58
C SER A 96 2.92 -5.94 8.92
N GLU A 97 3.89 -6.69 9.40
CA GLU A 97 4.23 -8.00 8.80
C GLU A 97 3.08 -9.00 8.75
N ASP A 98 2.17 -8.94 9.74
CA ASP A 98 1.02 -9.82 9.91
C ASP A 98 -0.29 -9.23 9.36
N TYR A 99 -0.24 -8.05 8.73
CA TYR A 99 -1.38 -7.28 8.24
C TYR A 99 -2.34 -6.79 9.35
N SER A 100 -1.98 -6.84 10.63
CA SER A 100 -2.81 -6.30 11.72
C SER A 100 -2.90 -4.77 11.72
N THR A 101 -1.95 -4.08 11.10
CA THR A 101 -1.96 -2.63 10.93
C THR A 101 -1.77 -2.31 9.46
N ILE A 102 -2.73 -1.60 8.87
CA ILE A 102 -2.64 -1.11 7.49
C ILE A 102 -2.34 0.39 7.52
N LEU A 103 -1.25 0.79 6.89
CA LEU A 103 -0.88 2.20 6.74
C LEU A 103 -1.53 2.82 5.50
N GLY A 104 -1.79 2.03 4.47
CA GLY A 104 -2.58 2.44 3.32
C GLY A 104 -2.15 1.74 2.03
N ILE A 105 -2.69 2.22 0.92
CA ILE A 105 -2.45 1.69 -0.42
C ILE A 105 -2.10 2.86 -1.35
N ILE A 106 -1.14 2.64 -2.24
CA ILE A 106 -0.84 3.54 -3.35
C ILE A 106 -1.23 2.84 -4.65
N PHE A 107 -2.00 3.53 -5.49
CA PHE A 107 -2.40 3.02 -6.80
C PHE A 107 -1.60 3.71 -7.92
N TYR A 108 -1.25 2.92 -8.94
CA TYR A 108 -0.50 3.35 -10.11
C TYR A 108 -1.26 2.93 -11.36
N ASP A 109 -1.59 3.86 -12.24
CA ASP A 109 -2.12 3.52 -13.56
C ASP A 109 -0.95 3.05 -14.45
N ASN A 110 -1.17 1.97 -15.21
CA ASN A 110 -0.15 1.34 -16.07
C ASN A 110 -0.17 1.86 -17.50
#